data_AF-A0A534S820-F1
#
_entry.id   AF-A0A534S820-F1
#
_cell.length_a   1.000
_cell.length_b   1.000
_cell.length_c   1.000
_cell.angle_alpha   90.00
_cell.angle_beta   90.00
_cell.angle_gamma   90.00
#
_symmetry.space_group_name_H-M   'P 1'
#
loop_
_entity.id
_entity.type
_entity.pdbx_description
1 polymer ?
#
loop_
_entity_poly.entity_id
_entity_poly.type
_entity_poly.pdbx_seq_one_letter_code
_entity_poly.pdbx_strand_id
1 'polypeptide(L)'
;MNTALAFIEPTDVGVIEDLSKEIIRDGEKRLMLAVLESATEDFQKYVRANDKRRKELFDEAEAWILNTDDPSFFSFDNICEHLNLDPDYMRHGFMRWKDATRNGDPKKYIKRPNRRAA
;
A
#
# COMPACT_ATOMS: atom_id res chain seq x y z
N MET A 1 -6.63 -30.31 5.68
CA MET A 1 -5.69 -30.95 6.63
C MET A 1 -4.59 -31.57 5.79
N ASN A 2 -3.44 -30.89 5.63
CA ASN A 2 -2.34 -31.41 4.83
C ASN A 2 -1.37 -32.19 5.72
N THR A 3 -1.42 -33.51 5.60
CA THR A 3 -0.58 -34.50 6.27
C THR A 3 0.77 -34.67 5.57
N ALA A 4 1.50 -33.58 5.34
CA ALA A 4 2.82 -33.61 4.66
C ALA A 4 3.98 -33.10 5.54
N LEU A 5 3.74 -32.81 6.83
CA LEU A 5 4.74 -32.28 7.75
C LEU A 5 5.46 -33.34 8.60
N ALA A 6 5.09 -34.61 8.49
CA ALA A 6 5.53 -35.65 9.44
C ALA A 6 6.89 -36.30 9.11
N PHE A 7 7.52 -35.97 7.99
CA PHE A 7 8.79 -36.57 7.55
C PHE A 7 9.75 -35.55 6.91
N ILE A 8 10.02 -34.44 7.61
CA ILE A 8 10.93 -33.41 7.12
C ILE A 8 12.29 -33.57 7.80
N GLU A 9 13.34 -33.87 7.03
CA GLU A 9 14.72 -33.77 7.53
C GLU A 9 15.05 -32.29 7.83
N PRO A 10 15.57 -31.95 9.03
CA PRO A 10 15.83 -30.57 9.45
C PRO A 10 16.92 -29.85 8.65
N THR A 11 17.61 -30.54 7.74
CA THR A 11 18.68 -30.02 6.88
C THR A 11 18.27 -29.81 5.42
N ASP A 12 17.03 -30.14 5.03
CA ASP A 12 16.59 -29.95 3.66
C ASP A 12 16.30 -28.46 3.38
N VAL A 13 17.26 -27.79 2.76
CA VAL A 13 17.24 -26.35 2.41
C VAL A 13 15.99 -25.99 1.60
N GLY A 14 15.43 -26.95 0.85
CA GLY A 14 14.20 -26.75 0.06
C GLY A 14 13.00 -26.35 0.92
N VAL A 15 12.87 -26.89 2.14
CA VAL A 15 11.73 -26.57 3.03
C VAL A 15 11.84 -25.17 3.63
N ILE A 16 13.05 -24.75 4.02
CA ILE A 16 13.30 -23.38 4.50
C ILE A 16 13.04 -22.40 3.35
N GLU A 17 13.49 -22.73 2.14
CA GLU A 17 13.31 -21.90 0.96
C GLU A 17 11.82 -21.74 0.61
N ASP A 18 11.04 -22.82 0.62
CA ASP A 18 9.60 -22.76 0.30
C ASP A 18 8.78 -22.05 1.38
N LEU A 19 9.04 -22.33 2.67
CA LEU A 19 8.36 -21.67 3.78
C LEU A 19 8.69 -20.17 3.84
N SER A 20 9.95 -19.81 3.56
CA SER A 20 10.38 -18.41 3.47
C SER A 20 9.68 -17.69 2.32
N LYS A 21 9.58 -18.32 1.14
CA LYS A 21 8.92 -17.72 -0.02
C LYS A 21 7.45 -17.48 0.23
N GLU A 22 6.72 -18.38 0.89
CA GLU A 22 5.28 -18.17 1.12
C GLU A 22 5.00 -17.20 2.28
N ILE A 23 5.55 -17.43 3.47
CA ILE A 23 5.20 -16.64 4.66
C ILE A 23 5.78 -15.22 4.59
N ILE A 24 7.04 -15.07 4.14
CA ILE A 24 7.70 -13.76 4.11
C ILE A 24 7.07 -12.90 3.02
N ARG A 25 6.82 -13.43 1.82
CA ARG A 25 6.17 -12.66 0.75
C ARG A 25 4.75 -12.24 1.11
N ASP A 26 4.00 -13.06 1.85
CA ASP A 26 2.69 -12.66 2.37
C ASP A 26 2.81 -11.52 3.40
N GLY A 27 3.81 -11.57 4.28
CA GLY A 27 4.10 -10.49 5.22
C GLY A 27 4.49 -9.18 4.54
N GLU A 28 5.40 -9.24 3.58
CA GLU A 28 5.87 -8.09 2.79
C GLU A 28 4.73 -7.46 2.00
N LYS A 29 3.93 -8.26 1.29
CA LYS A 29 2.75 -7.75 0.56
C LYS A 29 1.72 -7.11 1.48
N ARG A 30 1.50 -7.66 2.68
CA ARG A 30 0.62 -7.04 3.69
C ARG A 30 1.16 -5.70 4.17
N LEU A 31 2.48 -5.58 4.35
CA LEU A 31 3.13 -4.32 4.70
C LEU A 31 3.02 -3.30 3.56
N MET A 32 3.32 -3.69 2.32
CA MET A 32 3.17 -2.85 1.13
C MET A 32 1.73 -2.35 0.97
N LEU A 33 0.74 -3.24 1.14
CA LEU A 33 -0.67 -2.87 1.15
C LEU A 33 -0.98 -1.86 2.27
N ALA A 34 -0.42 -2.05 3.48
CA ALA A 34 -0.62 -1.12 4.59
C ALA A 34 -0.03 0.26 4.30
N VAL A 35 1.14 0.34 3.64
CA VAL A 35 1.76 1.61 3.21
C VAL A 35 0.88 2.30 2.18
N LEU A 36 0.45 1.58 1.14
CA LEU A 36 -0.45 2.13 0.12
C LEU A 36 -1.78 2.62 0.71
N GLU A 37 -2.39 1.82 1.61
CA GLU A 37 -3.61 2.19 2.33
C GLU A 37 -3.40 3.47 3.17
N SER A 38 -2.27 3.60 3.87
CA SER A 38 -1.98 4.78 4.70
C SER A 38 -1.84 6.05 3.85
N ALA A 39 -1.03 6.01 2.79
CA ALA A 39 -0.86 7.14 1.88
C ALA A 39 -2.19 7.52 1.19
N THR A 40 -2.98 6.52 0.81
CA THR A 40 -4.33 6.74 0.24
C THR A 40 -5.25 7.44 1.25
N GLU A 41 -5.22 7.05 2.53
CA GLU A 41 -6.02 7.69 3.57
C GLU A 41 -5.61 9.14 3.75
N ASP A 42 -4.32 9.45 3.88
CA ASP A 42 -3.84 10.82 4.05
C ASP A 42 -4.16 11.69 2.83
N PHE A 43 -3.94 11.16 1.61
CA PHE A 43 -4.29 11.82 0.36
C PHE A 43 -5.79 12.16 0.29
N GLN A 44 -6.68 11.20 0.60
CA GLN A 44 -8.12 11.42 0.47
C GLN A 44 -8.68 12.28 1.61
N LYS A 45 -8.25 12.05 2.84
CA LYS A 45 -8.79 12.69 4.04
C LYS A 45 -8.40 14.16 4.14
N TYR A 46 -7.21 14.50 3.66
CA TYR A 46 -6.63 15.83 3.85
C TYR A 46 -6.58 16.67 2.56
N VAL A 47 -7.16 16.21 1.46
CA VAL A 47 -7.23 16.94 0.18
C VAL A 47 -7.85 18.35 0.25
N ARG A 48 -8.72 18.61 1.24
CA ARG A 48 -9.34 19.92 1.52
C ARG A 48 -8.92 20.51 2.87
N ALA A 49 -7.83 20.03 3.46
CA ALA A 49 -7.38 20.51 4.77
C ALA A 49 -6.86 21.95 4.67
N ASN A 50 -7.24 22.77 5.66
CA ASN A 50 -6.78 24.16 5.78
C ASN A 50 -5.77 24.36 6.92
N ASP A 51 -5.60 23.38 7.79
CA ASP A 51 -4.60 23.43 8.86
C ASP A 51 -3.24 22.90 8.37
N LYS A 52 -2.18 23.53 8.87
CA LYS A 52 -0.80 23.29 8.42
C LYS A 52 -0.42 21.81 8.49
N ARG A 53 -0.69 21.14 9.62
CA ARG A 53 -0.31 19.74 9.84
C ARG A 53 -0.98 18.79 8.85
N ARG A 54 -2.29 18.93 8.63
CA ARG A 54 -3.00 18.05 7.68
C ARG A 54 -2.61 18.33 6.24
N LYS A 55 -2.32 19.59 5.91
CA LYS A 55 -1.78 19.94 4.60
C LYS A 55 -0.42 19.26 4.36
N GLU A 56 0.47 19.28 5.34
CA GLU A 56 1.77 18.58 5.25
C GLU A 56 1.58 17.07 5.00
N LEU A 57 0.65 16.41 5.69
CA LEU A 57 0.33 14.99 5.45
C LEU A 57 -0.23 14.73 4.04
N PHE A 58 -1.08 15.63 3.52
CA PHE A 58 -1.56 15.54 2.15
C PHE A 58 -0.41 15.71 1.14
N ASP A 59 0.41 16.74 1.31
CA ASP A 59 1.51 17.08 0.41
C ASP A 59 2.56 15.95 0.39
N GLU A 60 2.85 15.33 1.54
CA GLU A 60 3.73 14.15 1.65
C GLU A 60 3.16 12.95 0.88
N ALA A 61 1.88 12.62 1.10
CA ALA A 61 1.23 11.52 0.39
C ALA A 61 1.16 11.77 -1.13
N GLU A 62 0.83 13.00 -1.55
CA GLU A 62 0.80 13.38 -2.97
C GLU A 62 2.20 13.31 -3.59
N ALA A 63 3.22 13.81 -2.91
CA ALA A 63 4.60 13.74 -3.40
C ALA A 63 5.06 12.30 -3.57
N TRP A 64 4.78 11.41 -2.60
CA TRP A 64 5.10 10.00 -2.71
C TRP A 64 4.33 9.31 -3.86
N ILE A 65 3.03 9.58 -3.99
CA ILE A 65 2.17 9.07 -5.08
C ILE A 65 2.56 9.63 -6.46
N LEU A 66 3.30 10.75 -6.55
CA LEU A 66 3.70 11.37 -7.83
C LEU A 66 5.19 11.25 -8.14
N ASN A 67 6.00 10.73 -7.21
CA ASN A 67 7.41 10.46 -7.46
C ASN A 67 7.58 9.23 -8.37
N THR A 68 8.29 9.38 -9.48
CA THR A 68 8.55 8.34 -10.50
C THR A 68 10.00 7.86 -10.50
N ASP A 69 10.88 8.53 -9.77
CA ASP A 69 12.33 8.27 -9.74
C ASP A 69 12.80 7.85 -8.34
N ASP A 70 11.92 7.20 -7.56
CA ASP A 70 12.26 6.72 -6.21
C ASP A 70 12.82 5.28 -6.25
N PRO A 71 14.12 5.07 -5.95
CA PRO A 71 14.73 3.74 -5.93
C PRO A 71 14.37 2.92 -4.67
N SER A 72 13.59 3.49 -3.74
CA SER A 72 13.17 2.80 -2.52
C SER A 72 12.34 1.55 -2.82
N PHE A 73 12.54 0.49 -2.04
CA PHE A 73 11.71 -0.72 -2.11
C PHE A 73 10.22 -0.46 -1.81
N PHE A 74 9.92 0.61 -1.06
CA PHE A 74 8.57 1.09 -0.79
C PHE A 74 8.22 2.32 -1.62
N SER A 75 8.84 2.51 -2.79
CA SER A 75 8.35 3.47 -3.77
C SER A 75 6.94 3.09 -4.22
N PHE A 76 6.18 4.07 -4.68
CA PHE A 76 4.83 3.85 -5.17
C PHE A 76 4.80 2.83 -6.31
N ASP A 77 5.73 2.93 -7.26
CA ASP A 77 5.83 2.02 -8.41
C ASP A 77 6.11 0.58 -7.96
N ASN A 78 7.13 0.39 -7.11
CA ASN A 78 7.46 -0.93 -6.59
C ASN A 78 6.28 -1.56 -5.85
N ILE A 79 5.58 -0.80 -5.01
CA ILE A 79 4.40 -1.30 -4.30
C ILE A 79 3.29 -1.68 -5.28
N CYS A 80 2.98 -0.84 -6.27
CA CYS A 80 1.97 -1.13 -7.27
C CYS A 80 2.29 -2.44 -8.01
N GLU A 81 3.52 -2.58 -8.52
CA GLU A 81 3.96 -3.77 -9.24
C GLU A 81 3.85 -5.05 -8.40
N HIS A 82 4.32 -5.04 -7.14
CA HIS A 82 4.27 -6.21 -6.25
C HIS A 82 2.85 -6.59 -5.83
N LEU A 83 1.92 -5.63 -5.86
CA LEU A 83 0.49 -5.84 -5.62
C LEU A 83 -0.30 -6.12 -6.91
N ASN A 84 0.37 -6.26 -8.06
CA ASN A 84 -0.23 -6.45 -9.39
C ASN A 84 -1.18 -5.29 -9.79
N LEU A 85 -0.78 -4.06 -9.49
CA LEU A 85 -1.44 -2.82 -9.87
C LEU A 85 -0.58 -2.08 -10.91
N ASP A 86 -1.23 -1.38 -11.83
CA ASP A 86 -0.56 -0.46 -12.76
C ASP A 86 -0.37 0.91 -12.08
N PRO A 87 0.88 1.36 -11.88
CA PRO A 87 1.13 2.63 -11.18
C PRO A 87 0.60 3.85 -11.94
N ASP A 88 0.71 3.89 -13.26
CA ASP A 88 0.23 5.02 -14.06
C ASP A 88 -1.29 5.12 -14.02
N TYR A 89 -1.97 3.97 -14.12
CA TYR A 89 -3.42 3.90 -13.95
C TYR A 89 -3.85 4.41 -12.56
N MET A 90 -3.12 4.01 -11.51
CA MET A 90 -3.41 4.44 -10.15
C MET A 90 -3.20 5.95 -9.97
N ARG A 91 -2.10 6.52 -10.49
CA ARG A 91 -1.83 7.98 -10.46
C ARG A 91 -2.93 8.76 -11.17
N HIS A 92 -3.35 8.32 -12.37
CA HIS A 92 -4.49 8.92 -13.07
C HIS A 92 -5.78 8.87 -12.24
N GLY A 93 -6.02 7.76 -11.53
CA GLY A 93 -7.15 7.62 -10.61
C GLY A 93 -7.11 8.65 -9.47
N PHE A 94 -5.96 8.79 -8.81
CA PHE A 94 -5.76 9.77 -7.73
C PHE A 94 -5.98 11.20 -8.19
N MET A 95 -5.43 11.58 -9.35
CA MET A 95 -5.59 12.95 -9.87
C MET A 95 -7.03 13.26 -10.27
N ARG A 96 -7.70 12.33 -10.99
CA ARG A 96 -9.13 12.47 -11.33
C ARG A 96 -10.01 12.60 -10.08
N TRP A 97 -9.70 11.85 -9.04
CA TRP A 97 -10.42 11.93 -7.76
C TRP A 97 -10.17 13.25 -7.04
N LYS A 98 -8.92 13.73 -7.03
CA LYS A 98 -8.52 15.01 -6.43
C LYS A 98 -9.26 16.18 -7.08
N ASP A 99 -9.31 16.20 -8.41
CA ASP A 99 -9.98 17.25 -9.16
C ASP A 99 -11.50 17.25 -8.93
N ALA A 100 -12.13 16.08 -8.99
CA ALA A 100 -13.55 15.94 -8.68
C ALA A 100 -13.88 16.40 -7.25
N THR A 101 -13.04 16.00 -6.29
CA THR A 101 -13.19 16.40 -4.88
C THR A 101 -12.95 17.88 -4.69
N ARG A 102 -12.05 18.54 -5.41
CA ARG A 102 -11.89 20.00 -5.31
C ARG A 102 -13.05 20.75 -5.96
N ASN A 103 -13.65 20.19 -7.01
CA ASN A 103 -14.79 20.78 -7.75
C ASN A 103 -16.16 20.60 -7.07
N GLY A 104 -16.20 20.03 -5.87
CA GLY A 104 -17.41 19.99 -5.05
C GLY A 104 -18.14 18.65 -5.02
N ASP A 105 -17.72 17.63 -5.77
CA ASP A 105 -18.32 16.29 -5.74
C ASP A 105 -17.75 15.48 -4.56
N PRO A 106 -18.51 15.22 -3.48
CA PRO A 106 -18.01 14.52 -2.32
C PRO A 106 -17.96 13.01 -2.61
N LYS A 107 -16.93 12.57 -3.34
CA LYS A 107 -16.64 11.13 -3.41
C LYS A 107 -16.26 10.64 -2.01
N LYS A 108 -17.02 9.68 -1.50
CA LYS A 108 -16.72 9.03 -0.21
C LYS A 108 -15.29 8.50 -0.25
N TYR A 109 -14.45 8.95 0.67
CA TYR A 109 -13.16 8.30 0.91
C TYR A 109 -13.42 7.01 1.70
N ILE A 110 -12.67 5.96 1.37
CA ILE A 110 -12.78 4.68 2.08
C ILE A 110 -12.00 4.85 3.38
N LYS A 111 -12.70 4.99 4.50
CA LYS A 111 -12.05 5.00 5.80
C LYS A 111 -11.61 3.58 6.12
N ARG A 112 -10.34 3.40 6.48
CA ARG A 112 -9.87 2.12 7.01
C ARG A 112 -10.72 1.79 8.25
N PRO A 113 -11.42 0.63 8.30
CA PRO A 113 -11.98 0.18 9.57
C PRO A 113 -10.81 0.08 10.54
N ASN A 114 -11.00 0.59 11.75
CA ASN A 114 -9.96 0.64 12.78
C ASN A 114 -9.49 -0.80 13.02
N ARG A 115 -8.40 -1.24 12.36
CA ARG A 115 -7.77 -2.54 12.59
C ARG A 115 -7.01 -2.46 13.91
N ARG A 116 -7.72 -2.18 15.00
CA ARG A 116 -7.27 -2.49 16.35
C ARG A 116 -7.74 -3.90 16.65
N ALA A 117 -6.88 -4.87 16.38
CA ALA A 117 -6.87 -6.25 16.87
C ALA A 117 -5.67 -6.93 16.19
N ALA A 118 -4.81 -7.70 16.84
CA ALA A 118 -4.89 -8.39 18.13
C ALA A 118 -3.48 -8.47 18.75
#